data_AF-A0A3C1KLI0-F1
#
_entry.id   AF-A0A3C1KLI0-F1
#
_cell.length_a   1.000
_cell.length_b   1.000
_cell.length_c   1.000
_cell.angle_alpha   90.00
_cell.angle_beta   90.00
_cell.angle_gamma   90.00
#
_symmetry.space_group_name_H-M   'P 1'
#
loop_
_entity.id
_entity.type
_entity.pdbx_description
1 polymer ?
#
loop_
_entity_poly.entity_id
_entity_poly.type
_entity_poly.pdbx_seq_one_letter_code
_entity_poly.pdbx_strand_id
1 'polypeptide(L)' 'RTHARHLDANGSMNGADQPLLYRVPNQPSLDGNTVDAQREHAEFMDNAIRYQASLTILDSRIKSTQRAIRGE' A
#
# COMPACT_ATOMS: atom_id res chain seq x y z
N ARG A 1 -1.70 -19.31 -27.10
CA ARG A 1 -0.56 -18.36 -27.01
C ARG A 1 -0.38 -17.74 -28.40
N THR A 2 -0.72 -16.47 -28.60
CA THR A 2 -0.89 -15.92 -29.95
C THR A 2 -0.05 -14.67 -30.26
N HIS A 3 0.99 -14.36 -29.48
CA HIS A 3 1.90 -13.26 -29.83
C HIS A 3 3.33 -13.46 -29.30
N ALA A 4 4.32 -13.05 -30.08
CA ALA A 4 5.76 -13.18 -29.78
C ALA A 4 6.25 -12.31 -28.61
N ARG A 5 5.39 -11.44 -28.06
CA ARG A 5 5.65 -10.60 -26.87
C ARG A 5 4.89 -11.08 -25.64
N HIS A 6 4.28 -12.26 -25.71
CA HIS A 6 3.66 -12.84 -24.53
C HIS A 6 4.79 -13.27 -23.58
N LEU A 7 4.99 -12.49 -22.52
CA LEU A 7 5.87 -12.89 -21.41
C LEU A 7 5.25 -14.14 -20.80
N ASP A 8 5.91 -15.28 -20.98
CA ASP A 8 5.51 -16.50 -20.30
C ASP A 8 5.64 -16.23 -18.80
N ALA A 9 4.56 -16.48 -18.06
CA ALA A 9 4.54 -16.49 -16.60
C ALA A 9 5.31 -17.70 -16.04
N ASN A 10 6.46 -18.02 -16.64
CA ASN A 10 7.45 -18.96 -16.14
C ASN A 10 8.64 -18.19 -15.56
N GLY A 11 8.37 -17.05 -14.94
CA GLY A 11 9.20 -16.63 -13.82
C GLY A 11 8.89 -17.63 -12.72
N SER A 12 9.89 -18.41 -12.31
CA SER A 12 9.89 -19.16 -11.05
C SER A 12 9.01 -18.43 -10.05
N MET A 13 7.90 -19.03 -9.64
CA MET A 13 7.03 -18.46 -8.62
C MET A 13 7.90 -18.26 -7.37
N ASN A 14 8.53 -17.09 -7.24
CA ASN A 14 9.17 -16.59 -6.02
C ASN A 14 8.07 -16.27 -4.98
N GLY A 15 7.20 -17.25 -4.77
CA GLY A 15 5.86 -17.12 -4.21
C GLY A 15 5.14 -18.46 -4.07
N ALA A 16 5.63 -19.57 -4.64
CA ALA A 16 5.09 -20.90 -4.37
C ALA A 16 5.30 -21.34 -2.90
N ASP A 17 6.36 -20.82 -2.25
CA ASP A 17 6.67 -21.04 -0.83
C ASP A 17 6.36 -19.81 0.05
N GLN A 18 5.82 -18.72 -0.50
CA GLN A 18 5.31 -17.64 0.34
C GLN A 18 3.95 -18.07 0.87
N PRO A 19 3.77 -18.24 2.20
CA PRO A 19 2.48 -18.59 2.74
C PRO A 19 1.48 -17.52 2.29
N LEU A 20 0.34 -17.94 1.75
CA LEU A 20 -0.76 -17.03 1.47
C LEU A 20 -1.06 -16.26 2.77
N LEU A 21 -0.75 -14.96 2.77
CA LEU A 21 -1.06 -14.08 3.88
C LEU A 21 -2.55 -13.73 3.79
N TYR A 22 -3.39 -14.57 4.38
CA TYR A 22 -4.79 -14.24 4.62
C TYR A 22 -4.96 -13.73 6.04
N ARG A 23 -5.89 -12.78 6.23
CA ARG A 23 -6.24 -12.30 7.56
C ARG A 23 -7.27 -13.25 8.16
N VAL A 24 -7.01 -13.76 9.37
CA VAL A 24 -8.01 -14.50 10.14
C VAL A 24 -9.00 -13.48 10.72
N PRO A 25 -10.29 -13.51 10.34
CA PRO A 25 -11.28 -12.61 10.91
C PRO A 25 -11.45 -12.89 12.40
N ASN A 26 -11.34 -11.85 13.22
CA ASN A 26 -11.62 -11.87 14.65
C ASN A 26 -13.12 -12.06 14.95
N GLN A 27 -13.99 -11.58 14.05
CA GLN A 27 -15.44 -11.73 14.14
C GLN A 27 -15.98 -12.29 12.82
N PRO A 28 -16.32 -13.60 12.74
CA PRO A 28 -16.98 -14.14 11.56
C PRO A 28 -18.38 -13.52 11.45
N SER A 29 -18.62 -12.76 10.39
CA SER A 29 -19.98 -12.33 10.05
C SER A 29 -20.84 -13.56 9.73
N LEU A 30 -22.12 -13.52 10.12
CA LEU A 30 -23.09 -14.58 9.83
C LEU A 30 -23.20 -14.87 8.31
N ASP A 31 -22.90 -13.85 7.50
CA ASP A 31 -22.99 -13.90 6.02
C ASP A 31 -21.65 -14.23 5.33
N GLY A 32 -20.60 -14.55 6.09
CA GLY A 32 -19.28 -14.92 5.53
C GLY A 32 -18.38 -13.76 5.10
N ASN A 33 -18.81 -12.51 5.33
CA ASN A 33 -17.95 -11.34 5.15
C ASN A 33 -16.91 -11.24 6.27
N THR A 34 -15.63 -11.14 5.90
CA THR A 34 -14.48 -11.03 6.82
C THR A 34 -14.00 -9.60 7.05
N VAL A 35 -14.71 -8.63 6.45
CA VAL A 35 -14.40 -7.20 6.53
C VAL A 35 -14.97 -6.63 7.83
N ASP A 36 -14.07 -6.24 8.73
CA ASP A 36 -14.42 -5.51 9.95
C ASP A 36 -14.43 -4.00 9.66
N ALA A 37 -15.63 -3.42 9.52
CA ALA A 37 -15.78 -2.02 9.16
C ALA A 37 -15.11 -1.04 10.14
N GLN A 38 -15.06 -1.35 11.44
CA GLN A 38 -14.43 -0.48 12.43
C GLN A 38 -12.91 -0.52 12.28
N ARG A 39 -12.35 -1.72 12.10
CA ARG A 39 -10.92 -1.91 11.87
C ARG A 39 -10.49 -1.27 10.55
N GLU A 40 -11.20 -1.54 9.46
CA GLU A 40 -10.89 -0.96 8.15
C GLU A 40 -10.98 0.57 8.18
N HIS A 41 -11.97 1.13 8.90
CA HIS A 41 -12.07 2.58 9.06
C HIS A 41 -10.88 3.16 9.83
N ALA A 42 -10.46 2.53 10.93
CA ALA A 42 -9.31 2.97 11.72
C ALA A 42 -8.00 2.94 10.90
N GLU A 43 -7.75 1.83 10.19
CA GLU A 43 -6.57 1.66 9.34
C GLU A 43 -6.59 2.66 8.16
N PHE A 44 -7.76 2.91 7.56
CA PHE A 44 -7.90 3.94 6.53
C PHE A 44 -7.57 5.33 7.07
N MET A 45 -8.08 5.68 8.26
CA MET A 45 -7.79 6.98 8.87
C MET A 45 -6.30 7.14 9.21
N ASP A 46 -5.66 6.13 9.78
CA ASP A 46 -4.22 6.17 10.08
C ASP A 46 -3.39 6.37 8.80
N ASN A 47 -3.71 5.61 7.74
CA ASN A 47 -3.05 5.76 6.45
C ASN A 47 -3.27 7.15 5.85
N ALA A 48 -4.47 7.71 5.95
CA ALA A 48 -4.79 9.06 5.49
C ALA A 48 -3.97 10.13 6.24
N ILE A 49 -3.87 10.02 7.57
CA ILE A 49 -3.08 10.94 8.40
C ILE A 49 -1.59 10.86 8.04
N ARG A 50 -1.04 9.65 7.94
CA ARG A 50 0.37 9.43 7.55
C ARG A 50 0.67 9.97 6.16
N TYR A 51 -0.25 9.79 5.21
CA TYR A 51 -0.13 10.33 3.87
C TYR A 51 -0.08 11.87 3.88
N GLN A 52 -1.00 12.50 4.61
CA GLN A 52 -1.03 13.96 4.75
C GLN A 52 0.25 14.52 5.40
N ALA A 53 0.75 13.84 6.44
CA ALA A 53 2.01 14.20 7.08
C ALA A 53 3.20 14.06 6.11
N SER A 54 3.22 12.99 5.31
CA SER A 54 4.26 12.75 4.30
C SER A 54 4.29 13.84 3.24
N LEU A 55 3.13 14.30 2.77
CA LEU A 55 3.03 15.43 1.83
C LEU A 55 3.52 16.74 2.44
N THR A 56 3.19 16.99 3.70
CA THR A 56 3.64 18.20 4.42
C THR A 56 5.16 18.22 4.57
N ILE A 57 5.75 17.07 4.95
CA ILE A 57 7.21 16.92 5.02
C ILE A 57 7.84 17.09 3.64
N LEU A 58 7.26 16.50 2.59
CA LEU A 58 7.76 16.64 1.23
C LEU A 58 7.76 18.10 0.76
N ASP A 59 6.66 18.83 0.96
CA ASP A 59 6.56 20.26 0.64
C ASP A 59 7.61 21.08 1.39
N SER A 60 7.80 20.81 2.69
CA SER A 60 8.83 21.49 3.49
C SER A 60 10.25 21.23 2.95
N ARG A 61 10.53 20.00 2.50
CA ARG A 61 11.82 19.64 1.89
C ARG A 61 12.03 20.37 0.58
N ILE A 62 11.03 20.37 -0.31
CA ILE A 62 11.10 21.08 -1.60
C ILE A 62 11.39 22.56 -1.37
N LYS A 63 10.67 23.21 -0.45
CA LYS A 63 10.90 24.61 -0.09
C LYS A 63 12.31 24.84 0.49
N SER A 64 12.79 23.94 1.34
CA SER A 64 14.14 24.03 1.91
C SER A 64 15.22 23.93 0.82
N THR A 65 15.06 23.01 -0.13
CA THR A 65 15.99 22.84 -1.26
C THR A 65 15.94 24.05 -2.18
N GLN A 66 14.75 24.61 -2.43
CA GLN A 66 14.60 25.81 -3.25
C GLN A 66 15.29 27.03 -2.62
N ARG A 67 15.16 27.22 -1.30
CA ARG A 67 15.88 28.28 -0.56
C ARG A 67 17.40 28.08 -0.65
N ALA A 68 17.86 26.85 -0.41
CA ALA A 68 19.28 26.51 -0.52
C ALA A 68 19.86 26.79 -1.92
N ILE A 69 19.08 26.53 -2.99
CA ILE A 69 19.48 26.86 -4.37
C ILE A 69 19.51 28.37 -4.61
N ARG A 70 18.58 29.12 -4.02
CA ARG A 70 18.49 30.59 -4.15
C ARG A 70 19.53 31.34 -3.31
N GLY A 71 20.13 30.71 -2.31
CA GLY A 71 21.16 31.29 -1.45
C GLY A 71 20.59 32.20 -0.34
N GLU A 72 19.33 31.97 0.03
CA GLU A 72 18.65 32.61 1.17
C GLU A 72 18.68 31.73 2.43
#